data_AF-A0A7X7VQI0-F1
#
_entry.id   AF-A0A7X7VQI0-F1
#
_cell.length_a   1.000
_cell.length_b   1.000
_cell.length_c   1.000
_cell.angle_alpha   90.00
_cell.angle_beta   90.00
_cell.angle_gamma   90.00
#
_symmetry.space_group_name_H-M   'P 1'
#
loop_
_entity.id
_entity.type
_entity.pdbx_description
1 polymer ?
#
loop_
_entity_poly.entity_id
_entity_poly.type
_entity_poly.pdbx_seq_one_letter_code
_entity_poly.pdbx_strand_id
1 'polypeptide(L)'
;DEQKMDGRSWRQSVVYVPQKATLIGGSVSDNLLIPWKFSCRKKVPAPEDDILRAGLDALGLRDVELDRDAKRLSGGQAARIALLRALVLKPPLLLLDEVDAALDDESAALVGAYVRSCAEAGQAFVRVRHRPPDGFATRRVYLAEGHITSARSDGADDSVERKL
;
A
#
# COMPACT_ATOMS: atom_id res chain seq x y z
N ASP A 1 24.14 -15.07 11.78
CA ASP A 1 24.01 -15.83 10.52
C ASP A 1 23.06 -15.13 9.56
N GLU A 2 23.62 -14.36 8.63
CA GLU A 2 22.85 -13.79 7.51
C GLU A 2 22.56 -14.91 6.52
N GLN A 3 21.38 -15.52 6.61
CA GLN A 3 20.88 -16.36 5.53
C GLN A 3 20.71 -15.48 4.29
N LYS A 4 21.60 -15.65 3.32
CA LYS A 4 21.53 -15.00 2.02
C LYS A 4 20.26 -15.47 1.31
N MET A 5 19.19 -14.69 1.43
CA MET A 5 17.95 -14.94 0.70
C MET A 5 18.22 -14.82 -0.80
N ASP A 6 17.68 -15.75 -1.59
CA ASP A 6 17.74 -15.62 -3.04
C ASP A 6 16.88 -14.43 -3.52
N GLY A 7 17.18 -13.90 -4.71
CA GLY A 7 16.50 -12.73 -5.24
C GLY A 7 15.00 -12.94 -5.53
N ARG A 8 14.51 -14.18 -5.60
CA ARG A 8 13.08 -14.48 -5.77
C ARG A 8 12.38 -14.41 -4.42
N SER A 9 12.89 -15.08 -3.40
CA SER A 9 12.40 -15.02 -2.03
C SER A 9 12.40 -13.60 -1.48
N TRP A 10 13.42 -12.80 -1.82
CA TRP A 10 13.46 -11.37 -1.47
C TRP A 10 12.29 -10.60 -2.07
N ARG A 11 12.05 -10.72 -3.38
CA ARG A 11 10.94 -10.02 -4.08
C ARG A 11 9.55 -10.51 -3.67
N GLN A 12 9.44 -11.70 -3.09
CA GLN A 12 8.19 -12.17 -2.50
C GLN A 12 7.97 -11.62 -1.08
N SER A 13 9.05 -11.22 -0.40
CA SER A 13 9.01 -10.73 0.98
C SER A 13 8.94 -9.20 1.05
N VAL A 14 9.54 -8.51 0.09
CA VAL A 14 9.56 -7.05 0.00
C VAL A 14 8.86 -6.62 -1.28
N VAL A 15 7.70 -5.98 -1.12
CA VAL A 15 6.88 -5.47 -2.23
C VAL A 15 6.98 -3.96 -2.32
N TYR A 16 7.26 -3.45 -3.51
CA TYR A 16 7.33 -2.02 -3.80
C TYR A 16 6.10 -1.58 -4.58
N VAL A 17 5.48 -0.47 -4.16
CA VAL A 17 4.37 0.19 -4.84
C VAL A 17 4.83 1.59 -5.24
N PRO A 18 5.02 1.87 -6.55
CA PRO A 18 5.47 3.17 -7.01
C PRO A 18 4.37 4.24 -6.92
N GLN A 19 4.78 5.52 -6.89
CA GLN A 19 3.87 6.68 -6.95
C GLN A 19 2.90 6.60 -8.14
N LYS A 20 3.40 6.22 -9.32
CA LYS A 20 2.56 6.01 -10.51
C LYS A 20 2.09 4.57 -10.59
N ALA A 21 0.91 4.32 -10.05
CA ALA A 21 0.21 3.06 -10.20
C ALA A 21 -0.05 2.71 -11.68
N THR A 22 0.17 1.44 -12.03
CA THR A 22 -0.18 0.90 -13.35
C THR A 22 -1.10 -0.30 -13.20
N LEU A 23 -2.26 -0.21 -13.83
CA LEU A 23 -3.15 -1.35 -14.07
C LEU A 23 -2.91 -1.90 -15.47
N ILE A 24 -3.09 -3.19 -15.61
CA ILE A 24 -3.10 -3.85 -16.92
C ILE A 24 -4.55 -3.93 -17.43
N GLY A 25 -4.73 -4.22 -18.71
CA GLY A 25 -6.05 -4.50 -19.27
C GLY A 25 -6.73 -5.70 -18.59
N GLY A 26 -8.05 -5.71 -18.61
CA GLY A 26 -8.88 -6.71 -17.95
C GLY A 26 -9.77 -6.09 -16.88
N SER A 27 -10.39 -6.96 -16.08
CA SER A 27 -11.24 -6.55 -14.96
C SER A 27 -10.45 -6.05 -13.75
N VAL A 28 -11.14 -5.50 -12.75
CA VAL A 28 -10.57 -5.21 -11.43
C VAL A 28 -10.05 -6.51 -10.79
N SER A 29 -10.84 -7.58 -10.84
CA SER A 29 -10.44 -8.91 -10.35
C SER A 29 -9.19 -9.43 -11.06
N ASP A 30 -9.14 -9.31 -12.40
CA ASP A 30 -7.93 -9.67 -13.17
C ASP A 30 -6.70 -8.94 -12.66
N ASN A 31 -6.82 -7.67 -12.33
CA ASN A 31 -5.74 -6.84 -11.82
C ASN A 31 -5.32 -7.23 -10.41
N LEU A 32 -6.27 -7.50 -9.52
CA LEU A 32 -5.98 -7.94 -8.15
C LEU A 32 -5.34 -9.35 -8.12
N LEU A 33 -5.75 -10.23 -9.04
CA LEU A 33 -5.35 -11.63 -9.08
C LEU A 33 -4.17 -11.96 -10.00
N ILE A 34 -3.61 -10.97 -10.73
CA ILE A 34 -2.38 -11.17 -11.54
C ILE A 34 -1.30 -11.96 -10.79
N PRO A 35 -1.01 -11.67 -9.51
CA PRO A 35 0.09 -12.35 -8.82
C PRO A 35 -0.09 -13.87 -8.71
N TRP A 36 -1.33 -14.36 -8.73
CA TRP A 36 -1.65 -15.79 -8.72
C TRP A 36 -1.56 -16.45 -10.10
N LYS A 37 -1.43 -15.66 -11.18
CA LYS A 37 -1.11 -16.17 -12.52
C LYS A 37 0.37 -16.59 -12.64
N PHE A 38 1.23 -16.25 -11.68
CA PHE A 38 2.65 -16.60 -11.69
C PHE A 38 2.96 -17.96 -11.05
N SER A 39 3.97 -18.64 -11.60
CA SER A 39 4.42 -19.97 -11.14
C SER A 39 4.83 -20.02 -9.66
N CYS A 40 5.27 -18.88 -9.11
CA CYS A 40 5.68 -18.74 -7.71
C CYS A 40 4.54 -18.83 -6.70
N ARG A 41 3.28 -18.73 -7.15
CA ARG A 41 2.08 -18.78 -6.30
C ARG A 41 1.17 -19.97 -6.60
N LYS A 42 1.58 -20.93 -7.45
CA LYS A 42 0.77 -22.12 -7.81
C LYS A 42 0.23 -22.93 -6.61
N LYS A 43 0.95 -22.93 -5.48
CA LYS A 43 0.59 -23.67 -4.27
C LYS A 43 -0.19 -22.83 -3.24
N VAL A 44 -0.36 -21.54 -3.49
CA VAL A 44 -1.06 -20.61 -2.60
C VAL A 44 -2.42 -20.31 -3.23
N PRO A 45 -3.54 -20.60 -2.56
CA PRO A 45 -4.85 -20.27 -3.09
C PRO A 45 -4.99 -18.76 -3.31
N ALA A 46 -5.75 -18.38 -4.34
CA ALA A 46 -6.16 -17.00 -4.55
C ALA A 46 -7.11 -16.57 -3.42
N PRO A 47 -7.10 -15.29 -3.03
CA PRO A 47 -8.11 -14.76 -2.11
C PRO A 47 -9.49 -14.93 -2.76
N GLU A 48 -10.47 -15.26 -1.92
CA GLU A 48 -11.87 -15.30 -2.30
C GLU A 48 -12.40 -13.88 -2.59
N ASP A 49 -13.47 -13.80 -3.37
CA ASP A 49 -14.04 -12.53 -3.81
C ASP A 49 -14.51 -11.65 -2.63
N ASP A 50 -14.95 -12.26 -1.54
CA ASP A 50 -15.35 -11.56 -0.31
C ASP A 50 -14.18 -10.79 0.34
N ILE A 51 -12.97 -11.37 0.35
CA ILE A 51 -11.74 -10.73 0.81
C ILE A 51 -11.37 -9.57 -0.13
N LEU A 52 -11.50 -9.76 -1.44
CA LEU A 52 -11.24 -8.69 -2.41
C LEU A 52 -12.22 -7.53 -2.25
N ARG A 53 -13.52 -7.84 -2.06
CA ARG A 53 -14.58 -6.84 -1.81
C ARG A 53 -14.36 -6.09 -0.52
N ALA A 54 -14.05 -6.77 0.58
CA ALA A 54 -13.72 -6.13 1.85
C ALA A 54 -12.53 -5.16 1.71
N GLY A 55 -11.51 -5.54 0.94
CA GLY A 55 -10.37 -4.66 0.64
C GLY A 55 -10.72 -3.45 -0.21
N LEU A 56 -11.60 -3.61 -1.21
CA LEU A 56 -12.13 -2.48 -2.00
C LEU A 56 -12.94 -1.52 -1.11
N ASP A 57 -13.80 -2.06 -0.26
CA ASP A 57 -14.64 -1.28 0.65
C ASP A 57 -13.81 -0.48 1.65
N ALA A 58 -12.77 -1.10 2.21
CA ALA A 58 -11.85 -0.45 3.14
C ALA A 58 -11.07 0.72 2.50
N LEU A 59 -10.88 0.67 1.18
CA LEU A 59 -10.22 1.72 0.39
C LEU A 59 -11.22 2.72 -0.23
N GLY A 60 -12.50 2.66 0.14
CA GLY A 60 -13.53 3.56 -0.37
C GLY A 60 -13.86 3.33 -1.85
N LEU A 61 -13.84 2.06 -2.28
CA LEU A 61 -14.15 1.63 -3.66
C LEU A 61 -15.41 0.75 -3.71
N ARG A 62 -16.40 1.04 -2.85
CA ARG A 62 -17.65 0.26 -2.73
C ARG A 62 -18.48 0.25 -4.03
N ASP A 63 -18.31 1.26 -4.87
CA ASP A 63 -18.96 1.42 -6.17
C ASP A 63 -18.21 0.71 -7.32
N VAL A 64 -17.07 0.08 -7.01
CA VAL A 64 -16.21 -0.57 -8.00
C VAL A 64 -16.44 -2.07 -7.97
N GLU A 65 -17.12 -2.57 -9.00
CA GLU A 65 -17.36 -4.00 -9.19
C GLU A 65 -16.09 -4.75 -9.60
N LEU A 66 -15.98 -6.01 -9.18
CA LEU A 66 -14.84 -6.88 -9.49
C LEU A 66 -14.70 -7.15 -10.99
N ASP A 67 -15.81 -7.19 -11.74
CA ASP A 67 -15.86 -7.41 -13.18
C ASP A 67 -15.71 -6.12 -14.00
N ARG A 68 -15.66 -4.94 -13.35
CA ARG A 68 -15.51 -3.65 -14.01
C ARG A 68 -14.21 -3.60 -14.80
N ASP A 69 -14.27 -3.09 -16.03
CA ASP A 69 -13.09 -2.86 -16.86
C ASP A 69 -12.17 -1.82 -16.20
N ALA A 70 -10.92 -2.21 -15.95
CA ALA A 70 -9.91 -1.38 -15.32
C ALA A 70 -9.62 -0.07 -16.10
N LYS A 71 -9.87 -0.06 -17.42
CA LYS A 71 -9.72 1.15 -18.25
C LYS A 71 -10.76 2.24 -17.96
N ARG A 72 -11.85 1.89 -17.29
CA ARG A 72 -12.96 2.82 -16.93
C ARG A 72 -12.85 3.37 -15.52
N LEU A 73 -11.73 3.14 -14.85
CA LEU A 73 -11.47 3.64 -13.51
C LEU A 73 -10.92 5.07 -13.56
N SER A 74 -11.26 5.88 -12.55
CA SER A 74 -10.56 7.15 -12.35
C SER A 74 -9.10 6.89 -11.94
N GLY A 75 -8.23 7.90 -12.07
CA GLY A 75 -6.83 7.79 -11.64
C GLY A 75 -6.69 7.38 -10.18
N GLY A 76 -7.51 7.97 -9.29
CA GLY A 76 -7.51 7.64 -7.85
C GLY A 76 -8.07 6.23 -7.55
N GLN A 77 -9.05 5.75 -8.32
CA GLN A 77 -9.52 4.37 -8.20
C GLN A 77 -8.44 3.38 -8.65
N ALA A 78 -7.79 3.67 -9.79
CA ALA A 78 -6.71 2.84 -10.31
C ALA A 78 -5.50 2.76 -9.35
N ALA A 79 -5.15 3.87 -8.69
CA ALA A 79 -4.11 3.91 -7.68
C ALA A 79 -4.42 3.01 -6.48
N ARG A 80 -5.64 3.11 -5.94
CA ARG A 80 -6.09 2.28 -4.81
C ARG A 80 -6.19 0.79 -5.17
N ILE A 81 -6.59 0.45 -6.39
CA ILE A 81 -6.58 -0.95 -6.87
C ILE A 81 -5.15 -1.48 -7.01
N ALA A 82 -4.21 -0.68 -7.52
CA ALA A 82 -2.81 -1.08 -7.61
C ALA A 82 -2.18 -1.28 -6.23
N LEU A 83 -2.55 -0.45 -5.24
CA LEU A 83 -2.19 -0.64 -3.84
C LEU A 83 -2.81 -1.92 -3.27
N LEU A 84 -4.12 -2.13 -3.47
CA LEU A 84 -4.82 -3.33 -3.01
C LEU A 84 -4.18 -4.61 -3.57
N ARG A 85 -3.82 -4.61 -4.86
CA ARG A 85 -3.08 -5.70 -5.52
C ARG A 85 -1.80 -6.07 -4.78
N ALA A 86 -1.09 -5.10 -4.18
CA ALA A 86 0.09 -5.37 -3.36
C ALA A 86 -0.27 -5.85 -1.94
N LEU A 87 -1.31 -5.28 -1.34
CA LEU A 87 -1.76 -5.62 0.02
C LEU A 87 -2.32 -7.04 0.12
N VAL A 88 -3.10 -7.50 -0.86
CA VAL A 88 -3.66 -8.87 -0.88
C VAL A 88 -2.58 -9.96 -0.92
N LEU A 89 -1.33 -9.60 -1.28
CA LEU A 89 -0.20 -10.52 -1.24
C LEU A 89 0.25 -10.87 0.17
N LYS A 90 -0.16 -10.07 1.17
CA LYS A 90 0.24 -10.14 2.57
C LYS A 90 1.77 -10.30 2.75
N PRO A 91 2.62 -9.51 2.07
CA PRO A 91 4.06 -9.64 2.25
C PRO A 91 4.46 -9.09 3.63
N PRO A 92 5.58 -9.57 4.20
CA PRO A 92 6.08 -9.10 5.48
C PRO A 92 6.52 -7.63 5.43
N LEU A 93 6.95 -7.10 4.27
CA LEU A 93 7.33 -5.70 4.11
C LEU A 93 6.76 -5.09 2.82
N LEU A 94 6.13 -3.92 2.95
CA LEU A 94 5.72 -3.08 1.84
C LEU A 94 6.42 -1.73 1.87
N LEU A 95 6.92 -1.32 0.71
CA LEU A 95 7.48 0.00 0.44
C LEU A 95 6.48 0.77 -0.42
N LEU A 96 5.85 1.78 0.15
CA LEU A 96 4.80 2.58 -0.48
C LEU A 96 5.37 3.96 -0.81
N ASP A 97 5.65 4.17 -2.09
CA ASP A 97 6.18 5.43 -2.61
C ASP A 97 5.03 6.36 -2.99
N GLU A 98 4.70 7.33 -2.13
CA GLU A 98 3.72 8.39 -2.42
C GLU A 98 2.36 7.91 -2.95
N VAL A 99 1.91 6.73 -2.51
CA VAL A 99 0.71 6.06 -3.03
C VAL A 99 -0.60 6.83 -2.81
N ASP A 100 -0.59 7.84 -1.94
CA ASP A 100 -1.71 8.70 -1.60
C ASP A 100 -1.52 10.17 -2.03
N ALA A 101 -0.47 10.49 -2.79
CA ALA A 101 -0.18 11.86 -3.22
C ALA A 101 -1.24 12.44 -4.17
N ALA A 102 -1.82 11.61 -5.03
CA ALA A 102 -2.84 12.01 -6.00
C ALA A 102 -4.29 11.84 -5.50
N LEU A 103 -4.48 11.48 -4.22
CA LEU A 103 -5.78 11.24 -3.61
C LEU A 103 -6.29 12.50 -2.88
N ASP A 104 -7.61 12.67 -2.83
CA ASP A 104 -8.23 13.60 -1.88
C ASP A 104 -7.99 13.17 -0.42
N ASP A 105 -8.24 14.08 0.52
CA ASP A 105 -7.95 13.89 1.95
C ASP A 105 -8.70 12.70 2.54
N GLU A 106 -9.95 12.48 2.12
CA GLU A 106 -10.79 11.37 2.59
C GLU A 106 -10.22 10.02 2.11
N SER A 107 -9.94 9.91 0.81
CA SER A 107 -9.35 8.71 0.21
C SER A 107 -7.96 8.42 0.77
N ALA A 108 -7.14 9.44 1.03
CA ALA A 108 -5.84 9.29 1.65
C ALA A 108 -5.94 8.80 3.11
N ALA A 109 -6.94 9.29 3.87
CA ALA A 109 -7.18 8.82 5.23
C ALA A 109 -7.62 7.35 5.26
N LEU A 110 -8.46 6.90 4.31
CA LEU A 110 -8.85 5.49 4.17
C LEU A 110 -7.63 4.60 3.86
N VAL A 111 -6.75 5.05 2.96
CA VAL A 111 -5.48 4.35 2.68
C VAL A 111 -4.62 4.23 3.94
N GLY A 112 -4.44 5.33 4.68
CA GLY A 112 -3.67 5.34 5.93
C GLY A 112 -4.24 4.40 6.99
N ALA A 113 -5.56 4.43 7.20
CA ALA A 113 -6.27 3.56 8.14
C ALA A 113 -6.15 2.08 7.74
N TYR A 114 -6.30 1.75 6.46
CA TYR A 114 -6.19 0.38 5.99
C TYR A 114 -4.76 -0.15 6.12
N VAL A 115 -3.75 0.66 5.78
CA VAL A 115 -2.34 0.31 6.01
C VAL A 115 -2.05 0.09 7.49
N ARG A 116 -2.59 0.94 8.38
CA ARG A 116 -2.46 0.78 9.82
C ARG A 116 -3.06 -0.55 10.32
N SER A 117 -4.26 -0.89 9.86
CA SER A 117 -4.90 -2.17 10.18
C SER A 117 -4.07 -3.38 9.72
N CYS A 118 -3.53 -3.34 8.49
CA CYS A 118 -2.61 -4.38 8.02
C CYS A 118 -1.33 -4.46 8.87
N ALA A 119 -0.82 -3.33 9.37
CA ALA A 119 0.36 -3.31 10.22
C ALA A 119 0.09 -3.96 11.58
N GLU A 120 -1.06 -3.70 12.17
CA GLU A 120 -1.52 -4.34 13.41
C GLU A 120 -1.74 -5.85 13.24
N ALA A 121 -2.05 -6.30 12.02
CA ALA A 121 -2.10 -7.72 11.64
C ALA A 121 -0.71 -8.36 11.39
N GLY A 122 0.39 -7.62 11.58
CA GLY A 122 1.76 -8.16 11.56
C GLY A 122 2.59 -7.85 10.31
N GLN A 123 2.10 -7.00 9.41
CA GLN A 123 2.88 -6.54 8.25
C GLN A 123 3.70 -5.28 8.59
N ALA A 124 4.85 -5.09 7.94
CA ALA A 124 5.64 -3.87 8.05
C ALA A 124 5.45 -2.98 6.83
N PHE A 125 5.44 -1.66 7.06
CA PHE A 125 5.25 -0.65 6.02
C PHE A 125 6.29 0.46 6.15
N VAL A 126 6.85 0.86 5.01
CA VAL A 126 7.58 2.13 4.86
C VAL A 126 6.79 2.97 3.88
N ARG A 127 6.33 4.14 4.33
CA ARG A 127 5.55 5.08 3.50
C ARG A 127 6.39 6.33 3.24
N VAL A 128 6.59 6.67 1.98
CA VAL A 128 7.15 7.96 1.55
C VAL A 128 5.98 8.89 1.24
N ARG A 129 6.00 10.10 1.81
CA ARG A 129 4.92 11.08 1.65
C ARG A 129 5.49 12.50 1.63
N HIS A 130 4.89 13.37 0.82
CA HIS A 130 5.09 14.83 0.83
C HIS A 130 3.93 15.60 1.45
N ARG A 131 3.05 14.90 2.18
CA ARG A 131 1.88 15.47 2.85
C ARG A 131 2.13 15.56 4.36
N PRO A 132 1.39 16.41 5.09
CA PRO A 132 1.42 16.43 6.54
C PRO A 132 1.18 15.03 7.15
N PRO A 133 1.69 14.76 8.36
CA PRO A 133 1.40 13.54 9.08
C PRO A 133 -0.11 13.27 9.15
N ASP A 134 -0.49 12.03 8.86
CA ASP A 134 -1.89 11.57 8.89
C ASP A 134 -2.25 10.85 10.21
N GLY A 135 -1.31 10.74 11.14
CA GLY A 135 -1.50 10.09 12.44
C GLY A 135 -1.53 8.55 12.41
N PHE A 136 -1.24 7.92 11.26
CA PHE A 136 -1.25 6.45 11.16
C PHE A 136 0.12 5.79 11.37
N ALA A 137 1.20 6.56 11.23
CA ALA A 137 2.57 6.05 11.31
C ALA A 137 3.03 5.85 12.76
N THR A 138 3.49 4.65 13.11
CA THR A 138 4.10 4.38 14.43
C THR A 138 5.45 5.09 14.63
N ARG A 139 6.16 5.35 13.52
CA ARG A 139 7.42 6.07 13.50
C ARG A 139 7.49 6.95 12.25
N ARG A 140 7.97 8.18 12.43
CA ARG A 140 8.21 9.16 11.38
C ARG A 140 9.71 9.42 11.27
N VAL A 141 10.22 9.44 10.05
CA VAL A 141 11.62 9.76 9.76
C VAL A 141 11.63 10.87 8.72
N TYR A 142 12.43 11.90 8.96
CA TYR A 142 12.55 13.05 8.06
C TYR A 142 13.85 12.95 7.28
N LEU A 143 13.76 13.18 5.96
CA LEU A 143 14.88 13.16 5.03
C LEU A 143 15.05 14.58 4.47
N ALA A 144 16.26 15.13 4.57
CA ALA A 144 16.63 16.38 3.90
C ALA A 144 18.05 16.25 3.35
N GLU A 145 18.28 16.76 2.14
CA GLU A 145 19.61 16.78 1.49
C GLU A 145 20.30 15.40 1.43
N GLY A 146 19.52 14.32 1.28
CA GLY A 146 20.04 12.94 1.24
C GLY A 146 20.38 12.35 2.61
N HIS A 147 20.11 13.06 3.71
CA HIS A 147 20.37 12.63 5.07
C HIS A 147 19.10 12.51 5.90
N ILE A 148 19.05 11.49 6.77
CA ILE A 148 18.00 11.39 7.79
C ILE A 148 18.30 12.44 8.86
N THR A 149 17.41 13.43 8.99
CA THR A 149 17.60 14.57 9.90
C THR A 149 16.96 14.35 11.26
N SER A 150 15.87 13.59 11.34
CA SER A 150 15.27 13.20 12.62
C SER A 150 14.40 11.96 12.52
N ALA A 151 14.20 11.27 13.64
CA ALA A 151 13.27 10.16 13.79
C ALA A 151 12.41 10.36 15.04
N ARG A 152 11.09 10.39 14.89
CA ARG A 152 10.11 10.54 15.98
C ARG A 152 9.23 9.28 16.06
N SER A 153 8.98 8.78 17.27
CA SER A 153 7.95 7.76 17.53
C SER A 153 6.65 8.46 17.94
N ASP A 154 5.50 7.97 17.47
CA ASP A 154 4.20 8.49 17.93
C ASP A 154 4.07 8.25 19.44
N GLY A 155 3.84 9.34 20.19
CA GLY A 155 3.92 9.41 21.66
C GLY A 155 4.81 10.55 22.18
N ALA A 156 5.63 11.17 21.32
CA ALA A 156 6.32 12.43 21.61
C ALA A 156 5.53 13.61 21.02
N ASP A 157 5.11 14.52 21.90
CA ASP A 157 4.25 15.69 21.68
C ASP A 157 4.55 16.47 20.38
N ASP A 158 3.53 16.69 19.53
CA ASP A 158 3.58 17.46 18.27
C ASP A 158 3.53 19.00 18.52
N SER A 159 3.78 19.44 19.76
CA SER A 159 3.61 20.84 20.19
C SER A 159 4.78 21.78 19.84
N VAL A 160 5.84 21.31 19.18
CA VAL A 160 6.99 22.15 18.81
C VAL A 160 7.22 22.12 17.31
N GLU A 161 6.54 23.02 16.59
CA GLU A 161 7.06 23.82 15.45
C GLU A 161 5.92 24.49 14.67
N ARG A 162 5.24 25.44 15.30
CA ARG A 162 4.74 26.63 14.60
C ARG A 162 5.78 27.73 14.78
N LYS A 163 6.79 27.80 13.90
CA LYS A 163 7.55 29.00 13.52
C LYS A 163 8.73 28.61 12.64
N LEU A 164 8.50 28.62 11.33
CA LEU A 164 9.40 29.21 10.33
C LEU A 164 8.51 29.91 9.29
#